data_AF-A0A415KES5-F1
#
_entry.id   AF-A0A415KES5-F1
#
_cell.length_a   1.000
_cell.length_b   1.000
_cell.length_c   1.000
_cell.angle_alpha   90.00
_cell.angle_beta   90.00
_cell.angle_gamma   90.00
#
_symmetry.space_group_name_H-M   'P 1'
#
loop_
_entity.id
_entity.type
_entity.pdbx_description
1 polymer ?
#
loop_
_entity_poly.entity_id
_entity_poly.type
_entity_poly.pdbx_seq_one_letter_code
_entity_poly.pdbx_strand_id
1 'polypeptide(L)'
;MKQEIKPATGRLGVLVVGVGGAVATTMIVGTLASRKGLAKPIGSITQLATMRMENNEEKLIKDVVPLTNLEDIVFGGWDIFPDNAYEAAMYAEVLKEKDLNGVKEELEAIKPMPAAFDHNWAKRLNGTHVKKAATRWEMVEQLRQDIRDFKAANNCERIVVLWAASTEIYIPLSDEHMSLAALEKAMKENNTDVISPSMCYAYAAIAEGAPFVMGAPNLCVDTPAMWEFSKQKNVPISGKDFKSGQTLMKTVLAPMFKTRMLGVNGWFSTNILGNRDGEVLDDPDNFKTKEVSKLSVIDTIFEPEKYPDLYGDVYHKVRINYYPPRKDNKEAWDNIDIFGWMGYPMEIKVNFLCRDSILAAPIALDLVLFSDLAMRAGMCGIQTWLSFFCKSPMHDFEHQPEHDLFTQWRMVKQTLRNMIGEKEPDYLA
;
A
#
# COMPACT_ATOMS: atom_id res chain seq x y z
N MET A 1 1.72 3.62 28.20
CA MET A 1 0.54 3.05 28.91
C MET A 1 0.01 1.94 28.01
N LYS A 2 -0.16 0.72 28.53
CA LYS A 2 -0.64 -0.43 27.75
C LYS A 2 -2.01 -0.09 27.13
N GLN A 3 -2.19 -0.34 25.84
CA GLN A 3 -3.48 -0.17 25.19
C GLN A 3 -4.34 -1.41 25.41
N GLU A 4 -5.65 -1.22 25.56
CA GLU A 4 -6.59 -2.33 25.57
C GLU A 4 -6.83 -2.77 24.11
N ILE A 5 -6.18 -3.87 23.71
CA ILE A 5 -6.34 -4.43 22.37
C ILE A 5 -7.42 -5.49 22.41
N LYS A 6 -8.51 -5.28 21.66
CA LYS A 6 -9.53 -6.32 21.49
C LYS A 6 -8.91 -7.57 20.85
N PRO A 7 -9.26 -8.78 21.30
CA PRO A 7 -8.73 -10.01 20.71
C PRO A 7 -9.13 -10.14 19.23
N ALA A 8 -8.32 -10.84 18.45
CA ALA A 8 -8.60 -11.13 17.05
C ALA A 8 -9.59 -12.31 16.91
N THR A 9 -10.79 -12.20 17.48
CA THR A 9 -11.82 -13.26 17.45
C THR A 9 -12.52 -13.37 16.10
N GLY A 10 -13.06 -14.53 15.75
CA GLY A 10 -13.86 -14.69 14.52
C GLY A 10 -13.12 -14.36 13.22
N ARG A 11 -13.87 -14.36 12.10
CA ARG A 11 -13.29 -14.20 10.76
C ARG A 11 -13.05 -12.75 10.39
N LEU A 12 -11.90 -12.49 9.76
CA LEU A 12 -11.55 -11.23 9.13
C LEU A 12 -11.81 -11.32 7.63
N GLY A 13 -12.78 -10.54 7.14
CA GLY A 13 -12.98 -10.36 5.72
C GLY A 13 -11.96 -9.36 5.15
N VAL A 14 -11.25 -9.76 4.11
CA VAL A 14 -10.31 -8.90 3.38
C VAL A 14 -10.87 -8.64 2.00
N LEU A 15 -11.44 -7.45 1.83
CA LEU A 15 -12.07 -7.02 0.59
C LEU A 15 -11.07 -6.24 -0.26
N VAL A 16 -10.65 -6.82 -1.38
CA VAL A 16 -9.63 -6.23 -2.26
C VAL A 16 -10.30 -5.55 -3.46
N VAL A 17 -10.05 -4.26 -3.65
CA VAL A 17 -10.37 -3.57 -4.90
C VAL A 17 -9.29 -3.93 -5.91
N GLY A 18 -9.69 -4.52 -7.04
CA GLY A 18 -8.77 -5.17 -7.99
C GLY A 18 -8.36 -6.58 -7.53
N VAL A 19 -9.32 -7.38 -7.05
CA VAL A 19 -9.06 -8.72 -6.49
C VAL A 19 -8.45 -9.69 -7.51
N GLY A 20 -8.69 -9.49 -8.81
CA GLY A 20 -8.05 -10.23 -9.91
C GLY A 20 -6.70 -9.65 -10.33
N GLY A 21 -6.22 -8.59 -9.69
CA GLY A 21 -4.92 -7.99 -9.97
C GLY A 21 -3.75 -8.92 -9.63
N ALA A 22 -2.60 -8.70 -10.28
CA ALA A 22 -1.39 -9.51 -10.09
C ALA A 22 -0.90 -9.51 -8.63
N VAL A 23 -0.90 -8.34 -7.96
CA VAL A 23 -0.53 -8.22 -6.54
C VAL A 23 -1.56 -8.93 -5.64
N ALA A 24 -2.85 -8.70 -5.90
CA ALA A 24 -3.94 -9.26 -5.10
C ALA A 24 -3.95 -10.79 -5.15
N THR A 25 -3.94 -11.38 -6.35
CA THR A 25 -3.91 -12.83 -6.53
C THR A 25 -2.65 -13.45 -5.93
N THR A 26 -1.48 -12.81 -6.07
CA THR A 26 -0.23 -13.27 -5.45
C THR A 26 -0.30 -13.26 -3.91
N MET A 27 -0.87 -12.20 -3.32
CA MET A 27 -1.12 -12.10 -1.88
C MET A 27 -2.07 -13.20 -1.39
N ILE A 28 -3.19 -13.41 -2.10
CA ILE A 28 -4.18 -14.44 -1.76
C ILE A 28 -3.53 -15.82 -1.80
N VAL A 29 -2.88 -16.18 -2.91
CA VAL A 29 -2.20 -17.48 -3.06
C VAL A 29 -1.16 -17.69 -1.96
N GLY A 30 -0.29 -16.70 -1.73
CA GLY A 30 0.74 -16.76 -0.69
C GLY A 30 0.15 -16.97 0.70
N THR A 31 -0.93 -16.26 1.02
CA THR A 31 -1.63 -16.39 2.30
C THR A 31 -2.24 -17.79 2.47
N LEU A 32 -3.01 -18.26 1.48
CA LEU A 32 -3.69 -19.56 1.54
C LEU A 32 -2.68 -20.72 1.58
N ALA A 33 -1.58 -20.61 0.83
CA ALA A 33 -0.52 -21.61 0.82
C ALA A 33 0.24 -21.64 2.15
N SER A 34 0.55 -20.48 2.72
CA SER A 34 1.22 -20.40 4.03
C SER A 34 0.39 -20.91 5.18
N ARG A 35 -0.90 -20.59 5.18
CA ARG A 35 -1.87 -21.15 6.11
C ARG A 35 -1.89 -22.69 6.08
N LYS A 36 -1.88 -23.30 4.88
CA LYS A 36 -1.81 -24.77 4.72
C LYS A 36 -0.41 -25.38 4.94
N GLY A 37 0.60 -24.59 5.28
CA GLY A 37 1.99 -25.05 5.42
C GLY A 37 2.67 -25.44 4.10
N LEU A 38 2.08 -25.10 2.94
CA LEU A 38 2.62 -25.40 1.60
C LEU A 38 3.75 -24.45 1.20
N ALA A 39 3.78 -23.23 1.76
CA ALA A 39 4.80 -22.22 1.49
C ALA A 39 5.11 -21.40 2.74
N LYS A 40 6.31 -20.82 2.82
CA LYS A 40 6.63 -19.85 3.89
C LYS A 40 6.20 -18.43 3.46
N PRO A 41 5.70 -17.58 4.38
CA PRO A 41 5.27 -16.21 4.08
C PRO A 41 6.48 -15.26 3.97
N ILE A 42 7.41 -15.56 3.06
CA ILE A 42 8.67 -14.82 2.90
C ILE A 42 8.39 -13.37 2.50
N GLY A 43 9.06 -12.45 3.19
CA GLY A 43 8.91 -11.01 2.99
C GLY A 43 7.85 -10.36 3.89
N SER A 44 7.01 -11.14 4.56
CA SER A 44 6.03 -10.59 5.51
C SER A 44 6.67 -10.32 6.87
N ILE A 45 6.56 -9.06 7.30
CA ILE A 45 6.97 -8.57 8.61
C ILE A 45 6.10 -9.17 9.70
N THR A 46 4.78 -9.18 9.52
CA THR A 46 3.86 -9.71 10.54
C THR A 46 4.12 -11.19 10.83
N GLN A 47 4.53 -11.96 9.81
CA GLN A 47 4.69 -13.40 9.93
C GLN A 47 6.10 -13.87 10.31
N LEU A 48 7.15 -13.17 9.86
CA LEU A 48 8.54 -13.63 10.01
C LEU A 48 9.46 -12.68 10.76
N ALA A 49 9.13 -11.39 10.87
CA ALA A 49 10.02 -10.46 11.56
C ALA A 49 9.95 -10.65 13.07
N THR A 50 11.10 -10.46 13.70
CA THR A 50 11.26 -10.51 15.15
C THR A 50 11.38 -9.12 15.75
N MET A 51 11.04 -9.03 17.03
CA MET A 51 11.28 -7.89 17.88
C MET A 51 12.03 -8.34 19.13
N ARG A 52 13.10 -7.63 19.45
CA ARG A 52 13.78 -7.73 20.73
C ARG A 52 12.94 -7.01 21.79
N MET A 53 12.56 -7.76 22.81
CA MET A 53 11.72 -7.33 23.93
C MET A 53 12.57 -6.65 25.03
N GLU A 54 11.93 -6.01 26.01
CA GLU A 54 12.62 -5.32 27.12
C GLU A 54 13.57 -6.24 27.92
N ASN A 55 13.22 -7.53 28.02
CA ASN A 55 14.02 -8.56 28.68
C ASN A 55 15.12 -9.19 27.79
N ASN A 56 15.42 -8.59 26.63
CA ASN A 56 16.35 -9.08 25.61
C ASN A 56 15.93 -10.36 24.86
N GLU A 57 14.77 -10.94 25.14
CA GLU A 57 14.23 -12.06 24.39
C GLU A 57 13.85 -11.61 22.97
N GLU A 58 14.11 -12.44 21.97
CA GLU A 58 13.70 -12.19 20.59
C GLU A 58 12.44 -12.99 20.27
N LYS A 59 11.35 -12.29 19.94
CA LYS A 59 10.04 -12.90 19.64
C LYS A 59 9.58 -12.53 18.24
N LEU A 60 8.85 -13.42 17.58
CA LEU A 60 8.15 -13.07 16.35
C LEU A 60 7.07 -12.03 16.65
N ILE A 61 6.88 -11.06 15.77
CA ILE A 61 5.90 -9.98 15.98
C ILE A 61 4.49 -10.54 16.23
N LYS A 62 4.09 -11.60 15.51
CA LYS A 62 2.81 -12.29 15.71
C LYS A 62 2.63 -12.94 17.09
N ASP A 63 3.72 -13.19 17.81
CA ASP A 63 3.69 -13.74 19.18
C ASP A 63 3.74 -12.62 20.25
N VAL A 64 4.02 -11.39 19.82
CA VAL A 64 4.09 -10.19 20.67
C VAL A 64 2.74 -9.47 20.73
N VAL A 65 2.08 -9.31 19.58
CA VAL A 65 0.78 -8.63 19.45
C VAL A 65 -0.27 -9.60 18.89
N PRO A 66 -1.55 -9.49 19.30
CA PRO A 66 -2.60 -10.40 18.87
C PRO A 66 -3.03 -10.10 17.43
N LEU A 67 -2.26 -10.58 16.45
CA LEU A 67 -2.62 -10.50 15.03
C LEU A 67 -3.70 -11.54 14.68
N THR A 68 -4.49 -11.24 13.65
CA THR A 68 -5.43 -12.22 13.09
C THR A 68 -4.64 -13.41 12.51
N ASN A 69 -5.05 -14.64 12.83
CA ASN A 69 -4.43 -15.83 12.25
C ASN A 69 -4.79 -15.93 10.76
N LEU A 70 -3.88 -16.46 9.95
CA LEU A 70 -4.14 -16.63 8.52
C LEU A 70 -5.32 -17.58 8.24
N GLU A 71 -5.63 -18.49 9.17
CA GLU A 71 -6.81 -19.38 9.14
C GLU A 71 -8.15 -18.64 9.22
N ASP A 72 -8.16 -17.47 9.86
CA ASP A 72 -9.37 -16.68 10.09
C ASP A 72 -9.65 -15.67 8.96
N ILE A 73 -8.79 -15.61 7.94
CA ILE A 73 -8.92 -14.69 6.81
C ILE A 73 -9.87 -15.26 5.75
N VAL A 74 -10.82 -14.44 5.31
CA VAL A 74 -11.69 -14.71 4.15
C VAL A 74 -11.49 -13.62 3.12
N PHE A 75 -11.08 -14.00 1.91
CA PHE A 75 -10.88 -13.04 0.82
C PHE A 75 -12.15 -12.85 -0.01
N GLY A 76 -12.34 -11.62 -0.48
CA GLY A 76 -13.32 -11.24 -1.47
C GLY A 76 -12.92 -9.91 -2.10
N GLY A 77 -13.78 -9.33 -2.91
CA GLY A 77 -13.50 -8.01 -3.46
C GLY A 77 -14.18 -7.73 -4.78
N TRP A 78 -13.66 -6.72 -5.45
CA TRP A 78 -14.21 -6.20 -6.69
C TRP A 78 -13.16 -6.26 -7.78
N ASP A 79 -13.59 -6.50 -9.01
CA ASP A 79 -12.74 -6.33 -10.18
C ASP A 79 -13.61 -5.89 -11.36
N ILE A 80 -12.98 -5.21 -12.32
CA ILE A 80 -13.64 -4.76 -13.55
C ILE A 80 -13.77 -5.91 -14.56
N PHE A 81 -13.15 -7.06 -14.28
CA PHE A 81 -13.26 -8.30 -15.02
C PHE A 81 -13.95 -9.39 -14.16
N PRO A 82 -14.71 -10.32 -14.77
CA PRO A 82 -15.49 -11.31 -14.03
C PRO A 82 -14.69 -12.56 -13.62
N ASP A 83 -13.43 -12.69 -14.06
CA ASP A 83 -12.58 -13.85 -13.80
C ASP A 83 -12.41 -14.11 -12.30
N ASN A 84 -12.52 -15.37 -11.88
CA ASN A 84 -12.25 -15.73 -10.49
C ASN A 84 -10.74 -15.60 -10.17
N ALA A 85 -10.38 -15.63 -8.88
CA ALA A 85 -8.99 -15.39 -8.49
C ALA A 85 -7.99 -16.42 -9.05
N TYR A 86 -8.41 -17.65 -9.37
CA TYR A 86 -7.54 -18.65 -10.02
C TYR A 86 -7.26 -18.28 -11.49
N GLU A 87 -8.32 -17.98 -12.24
CA GLU A 87 -8.23 -17.56 -13.65
C GLU A 87 -7.37 -16.31 -13.79
N ALA A 88 -7.62 -15.33 -12.91
CA ALA A 88 -6.86 -14.09 -12.87
C ALA A 88 -5.38 -14.32 -12.49
N ALA A 89 -5.09 -15.22 -11.54
CA ALA A 89 -3.71 -15.57 -11.17
C ALA A 89 -2.95 -16.24 -12.33
N MET A 90 -3.62 -17.15 -13.05
CA MET A 90 -3.07 -17.80 -14.25
C MET A 90 -2.80 -16.77 -15.36
N TYR A 91 -3.72 -15.83 -15.57
CA TYR A 91 -3.55 -14.75 -16.55
C TYR A 91 -2.40 -13.80 -16.19
N ALA A 92 -2.20 -13.50 -14.91
CA ALA A 92 -1.15 -12.60 -14.45
C ALA A 92 0.26 -13.18 -14.63
N GLU A 93 0.40 -14.51 -14.70
CA GLU A 93 1.66 -15.24 -14.91
C GLU A 93 2.80 -14.86 -13.94
N VAL A 94 2.47 -14.37 -12.75
CA VAL A 94 3.43 -14.12 -11.66
C VAL A 94 3.88 -15.44 -11.04
N LEU A 95 2.89 -16.28 -10.74
CA LEU A 95 3.00 -17.62 -10.19
C LEU A 95 2.70 -18.64 -11.30
N LYS A 96 3.14 -19.89 -11.10
CA LYS A 96 2.89 -20.99 -12.04
C LYS A 96 1.76 -21.88 -11.52
N GLU A 97 1.15 -22.66 -12.42
CA GLU A 97 0.09 -23.61 -12.09
C GLU A 97 0.41 -24.49 -10.86
N LYS A 98 1.64 -25.00 -10.78
CA LYS A 98 2.11 -25.81 -9.64
C LYS A 98 2.01 -25.08 -8.28
N ASP A 99 2.14 -23.75 -8.28
CA ASP A 99 2.10 -22.91 -7.09
C ASP A 99 0.64 -22.63 -6.68
N LEU A 100 -0.31 -22.68 -7.64
CA LEU A 100 -1.74 -22.44 -7.43
C LEU A 100 -2.49 -23.72 -7.02
N ASN A 101 -2.06 -24.89 -7.50
CA ASN A 101 -2.81 -26.15 -7.38
C ASN A 101 -3.16 -26.54 -5.95
N GLY A 102 -2.31 -26.24 -4.97
CA GLY A 102 -2.57 -26.55 -3.55
C GLY A 102 -3.71 -25.73 -2.91
N VAL A 103 -4.16 -24.66 -3.57
CA VAL A 103 -5.19 -23.73 -3.08
C VAL A 103 -6.24 -23.41 -4.14
N LYS A 104 -6.29 -24.17 -5.23
CA LYS A 104 -7.13 -23.91 -6.40
C LYS A 104 -8.62 -23.75 -6.08
N GLU A 105 -9.21 -24.69 -5.33
CA GLU A 105 -10.64 -24.66 -5.00
C GLU A 105 -11.05 -23.37 -4.28
N GLU A 106 -10.18 -22.86 -3.40
CA GLU A 106 -10.44 -21.62 -2.67
C GLU A 106 -10.26 -20.38 -3.54
N LEU A 107 -9.32 -20.42 -4.49
CA LEU A 107 -9.16 -19.36 -5.48
C LEU A 107 -10.36 -19.28 -6.44
N GLU A 108 -10.87 -20.41 -6.91
CA GLU A 108 -12.05 -20.48 -7.78
C GLU A 108 -13.33 -20.02 -7.07
N ALA A 109 -13.40 -20.16 -5.74
CA ALA A 109 -14.50 -19.66 -4.93
C ALA A 109 -14.50 -18.12 -4.80
N ILE A 110 -13.34 -17.46 -4.96
CA ILE A 110 -13.23 -15.99 -4.89
C ILE A 110 -13.63 -15.41 -6.25
N LYS A 111 -14.90 -15.06 -6.36
CA LYS A 111 -15.47 -14.40 -7.56
C LYS A 111 -15.61 -12.89 -7.31
N PRO A 112 -15.13 -12.04 -8.23
CA PRO A 112 -15.21 -10.59 -8.05
C PRO A 112 -16.66 -10.10 -8.09
N MET A 113 -16.99 -9.18 -7.19
CA MET A 113 -18.18 -8.33 -7.30
C MET A 113 -17.97 -7.27 -8.40
N PRO A 114 -19.04 -6.76 -9.04
CA PRO A 114 -18.90 -5.69 -10.03
C PRO A 114 -18.24 -4.45 -9.43
N ALA A 115 -17.20 -3.93 -10.07
CA ALA A 115 -16.42 -2.82 -9.55
C ALA A 115 -17.02 -1.44 -9.86
N ALA A 116 -16.93 -0.51 -8.92
CA ALA A 116 -16.98 0.92 -9.24
C ALA A 116 -15.78 1.28 -10.13
N PHE A 117 -16.06 1.74 -11.35
CA PHE A 117 -15.06 2.06 -12.35
C PHE A 117 -15.48 3.27 -13.17
N ASP A 118 -14.50 4.08 -13.53
CA ASP A 118 -14.64 5.20 -14.45
C ASP A 118 -13.43 5.24 -15.38
N HIS A 119 -13.70 5.10 -16.68
CA HIS A 119 -12.67 5.02 -17.71
C HIS A 119 -11.81 6.28 -17.78
N ASN A 120 -12.34 7.46 -17.40
CA ASN A 120 -11.58 8.71 -17.42
C ASN A 120 -10.42 8.70 -16.41
N TRP A 121 -10.52 7.91 -15.35
CA TRP A 121 -9.50 7.80 -14.31
C TRP A 121 -8.45 6.72 -14.59
N ALA A 122 -8.74 5.78 -15.50
CA ALA A 122 -7.79 4.74 -15.94
C ALA A 122 -8.05 4.37 -17.41
N LYS A 123 -7.57 5.24 -18.32
CA LYS A 123 -7.91 5.25 -19.76
C LYS A 123 -7.48 4.00 -20.54
N ARG A 124 -6.48 3.27 -20.04
CA ARG A 124 -5.97 2.05 -20.67
C ARG A 124 -6.78 0.79 -20.30
N LEU A 125 -7.82 0.93 -19.48
CA LEU A 125 -8.62 -0.21 -19.01
C LEU A 125 -10.04 -0.15 -19.55
N ASN A 126 -10.57 -1.31 -19.96
CA ASN A 126 -11.95 -1.47 -20.38
C ASN A 126 -12.62 -2.54 -19.53
N GLY A 127 -13.37 -2.11 -18.52
CA GLY A 127 -14.10 -3.00 -17.62
C GLY A 127 -15.38 -3.57 -18.25
N THR A 128 -15.62 -4.86 -18.05
CA THR A 128 -16.86 -5.55 -18.47
C THR A 128 -17.75 -5.92 -17.28
N HIS A 129 -17.21 -5.89 -16.07
CA HIS A 129 -17.87 -6.26 -14.82
C HIS A 129 -17.94 -5.05 -13.87
N VAL A 130 -18.74 -4.04 -14.26
CA VAL A 130 -18.77 -2.73 -13.59
C VAL A 130 -20.14 -2.38 -13.02
N LYS A 131 -20.15 -1.61 -11.93
CA LYS A 131 -21.36 -1.08 -11.31
C LYS A 131 -22.07 -0.08 -12.22
N LYS A 132 -23.40 -0.06 -12.12
CA LYS A 132 -24.24 0.97 -12.75
C LYS A 132 -24.84 1.83 -11.64
N ALA A 133 -24.45 3.10 -11.60
CA ALA A 133 -24.94 4.09 -10.65
C ALA A 133 -25.11 5.43 -11.39
N ALA A 134 -26.18 6.17 -11.09
CA ALA A 134 -26.41 7.49 -11.70
C ALA A 134 -25.52 8.56 -11.09
N THR A 135 -25.14 8.40 -9.82
CA THR A 135 -24.25 9.33 -9.10
C THR A 135 -23.12 8.61 -8.38
N ARG A 136 -22.04 9.33 -8.04
CA ARG A 136 -21.00 8.85 -7.13
C ARG A 136 -21.57 8.47 -5.76
N TRP A 137 -22.59 9.19 -5.28
CA TRP A 137 -23.26 8.83 -4.03
C TRP A 137 -24.00 7.49 -4.11
N GLU A 138 -24.73 7.22 -5.18
CA GLU A 138 -25.35 5.90 -5.41
C GLU A 138 -24.29 4.80 -5.52
N MET A 139 -23.17 5.08 -6.17
CA MET A 139 -22.03 4.15 -6.26
C MET A 139 -21.47 3.82 -4.87
N VAL A 140 -21.31 4.82 -4.00
CA VAL A 140 -20.92 4.63 -2.59
C VAL A 140 -21.91 3.74 -1.86
N GLU A 141 -23.23 4.00 -1.97
CA GLU A 141 -24.24 3.18 -1.28
C GLU A 141 -24.25 1.72 -1.75
N GLN A 142 -24.02 1.47 -3.05
CA GLN A 142 -23.84 0.11 -3.57
C GLN A 142 -22.61 -0.57 -2.97
N LEU A 143 -21.48 0.14 -2.86
CA LEU A 143 -20.25 -0.39 -2.26
C LEU A 143 -20.41 -0.68 -0.76
N ARG A 144 -21.14 0.18 -0.04
CA ARG A 144 -21.50 -0.06 1.36
C ARG A 144 -22.35 -1.30 1.52
N GLN A 145 -23.32 -1.50 0.61
CA GLN A 145 -24.15 -2.70 0.60
C GLN A 145 -23.30 -3.96 0.36
N ASP A 146 -22.40 -3.94 -0.62
CA ASP A 146 -21.49 -5.07 -0.89
C ASP A 146 -20.65 -5.45 0.34
N ILE A 147 -20.12 -4.47 1.07
CA ILE A 147 -19.36 -4.71 2.30
C ILE A 147 -20.22 -5.42 3.35
N ARG A 148 -21.46 -4.95 3.56
CA ARG A 148 -22.40 -5.56 4.51
C ARG A 148 -22.79 -6.97 4.11
N ASP A 149 -23.10 -7.17 2.83
CA ASP A 149 -23.50 -8.47 2.28
C ASP A 149 -22.37 -9.48 2.36
N PHE A 150 -21.15 -9.08 1.97
CA PHE A 150 -19.97 -9.94 2.11
C PHE A 150 -19.71 -10.32 3.57
N LYS A 151 -19.79 -9.34 4.48
CA LYS A 151 -19.60 -9.56 5.92
C LYS A 151 -20.61 -10.57 6.46
N ALA A 152 -21.88 -10.42 6.12
CA ALA A 152 -22.95 -11.32 6.55
C ALA A 152 -22.82 -12.72 5.93
N ALA A 153 -22.63 -12.81 4.61
CA ALA A 153 -22.56 -14.06 3.85
C ALA A 153 -21.39 -14.96 4.29
N ASN A 154 -20.29 -14.36 4.76
CA ASN A 154 -19.09 -15.08 5.18
C ASN A 154 -18.93 -15.18 6.70
N ASN A 155 -19.92 -14.70 7.47
CA ASN A 155 -19.88 -14.63 8.93
C ASN A 155 -18.61 -13.95 9.46
N CYS A 156 -18.24 -12.83 8.84
CA CYS A 156 -17.08 -12.03 9.25
C CYS A 156 -17.44 -11.10 10.40
N GLU A 157 -16.62 -11.06 11.44
CA GLU A 157 -16.79 -10.09 12.54
C GLU A 157 -16.23 -8.72 12.15
N ARG A 158 -15.16 -8.73 11.34
CA ARG A 158 -14.38 -7.55 10.93
C ARG A 158 -14.13 -7.56 9.44
N ILE A 159 -13.95 -6.38 8.87
CA ILE A 159 -13.60 -6.17 7.46
C ILE A 159 -12.41 -5.22 7.40
N VAL A 160 -11.46 -5.49 6.51
CA VAL A 160 -10.46 -4.52 6.03
C VAL A 160 -10.59 -4.40 4.52
N VAL A 161 -10.55 -3.18 4.00
CA VAL A 161 -10.58 -2.90 2.57
C VAL A 161 -9.19 -2.51 2.08
N LEU A 162 -8.72 -3.17 1.04
CA LEU A 162 -7.41 -2.94 0.42
C LEU A 162 -7.59 -2.50 -1.03
N TRP A 163 -7.03 -1.35 -1.39
CA TRP A 163 -6.87 -0.96 -2.79
C TRP A 163 -5.62 -1.60 -3.39
N ALA A 164 -5.81 -2.53 -4.32
CA ALA A 164 -4.76 -3.12 -5.16
C ALA A 164 -5.09 -3.01 -6.67
N ALA A 165 -6.04 -2.13 -7.01
CA ALA A 165 -6.41 -1.82 -8.39
C ALA A 165 -5.44 -0.80 -9.02
N SER A 166 -5.62 -0.57 -10.31
CA SER A 166 -4.76 0.31 -11.10
C SER A 166 -4.67 1.74 -10.58
N THR A 167 -3.53 2.37 -10.85
CA THR A 167 -3.27 3.77 -10.49
C THR A 167 -4.20 4.69 -11.27
N GLU A 168 -4.93 5.55 -10.57
CA GLU A 168 -5.79 6.58 -11.17
C GLU A 168 -4.95 7.77 -11.64
N ILE A 169 -5.50 8.58 -12.55
CA ILE A 169 -4.88 9.84 -12.99
C ILE A 169 -4.59 10.78 -11.83
N TYR A 170 -3.58 11.64 -12.00
CA TYR A 170 -3.25 12.65 -11.02
C TYR A 170 -4.30 13.76 -10.98
N ILE A 171 -4.74 14.13 -9.79
CA ILE A 171 -5.46 15.38 -9.54
C ILE A 171 -4.87 16.10 -8.32
N PRO A 172 -4.85 17.45 -8.31
CA PRO A 172 -4.51 18.21 -7.12
C PRO A 172 -5.67 18.18 -6.11
N LEU A 173 -5.37 18.58 -4.87
CA LEU A 173 -6.43 18.93 -3.91
C LEU A 173 -7.28 20.09 -4.44
N SER A 174 -8.56 20.08 -4.10
CA SER A 174 -9.55 21.09 -4.47
C SER A 174 -10.53 21.28 -3.31
N ASP A 175 -11.40 22.29 -3.39
CA ASP A 175 -12.33 22.64 -2.31
C ASP A 175 -13.24 21.48 -1.89
N GLU A 176 -13.61 20.60 -2.83
CA GLU A 176 -14.41 19.39 -2.58
C GLU A 176 -13.71 18.40 -1.64
N HIS A 177 -12.37 18.44 -1.55
CA HIS A 177 -11.56 17.54 -0.75
C HIS A 177 -11.30 18.07 0.67
N MET A 178 -11.70 19.31 0.97
CA MET A 178 -11.28 20.01 2.19
C MET A 178 -12.16 19.73 3.41
N SER A 179 -13.39 19.25 3.24
CA SER A 179 -14.28 18.87 4.35
C SER A 179 -15.20 17.74 3.97
N LEU A 180 -15.65 16.96 4.95
CA LEU A 180 -16.59 15.87 4.70
C LEU A 180 -17.88 16.34 4.00
N ALA A 181 -18.42 17.49 4.41
CA ALA A 181 -19.62 18.05 3.81
C ALA A 181 -19.43 18.41 2.32
N ALA A 182 -18.28 18.98 1.96
CA ALA A 182 -17.96 19.31 0.56
C ALA A 182 -17.79 18.03 -0.29
N LEU A 183 -17.11 17.02 0.25
CA LEU A 183 -16.89 15.74 -0.42
C LEU A 183 -18.23 15.03 -0.68
N GLU A 184 -19.12 14.95 0.31
CA GLU A 184 -20.43 14.34 0.15
C GLU A 184 -21.31 15.11 -0.83
N LYS A 185 -21.26 16.45 -0.82
CA LYS A 185 -21.98 17.28 -1.78
C LYS A 185 -21.53 16.96 -3.20
N ALA A 186 -20.22 16.93 -3.45
CA ALA A 186 -19.64 16.61 -4.75
C ALA A 186 -20.01 15.19 -5.22
N MET A 187 -20.06 14.21 -4.30
CA MET A 187 -20.55 12.86 -4.61
C MET A 187 -22.03 12.84 -5.02
N LYS A 188 -22.88 13.59 -4.31
CA LYS A 188 -24.34 13.67 -4.57
C LYS A 188 -24.66 14.42 -5.86
N GLU A 189 -23.88 15.46 -6.18
CA GLU A 189 -23.96 16.23 -7.44
C GLU A 189 -23.31 15.49 -8.62
N ASN A 190 -22.74 14.30 -8.38
CA ASN A 190 -22.05 13.48 -9.36
C ASN A 190 -20.90 14.22 -10.07
N ASN A 191 -20.10 14.97 -9.33
CA ASN A 191 -18.91 15.63 -9.88
C ASN A 191 -17.80 14.60 -10.15
N THR A 192 -17.83 13.99 -11.33
CA THR A 192 -16.91 12.93 -11.75
C THR A 192 -15.49 13.42 -12.05
N ASP A 193 -15.30 14.74 -12.18
CA ASP A 193 -14.02 15.36 -12.55
C ASP A 193 -13.05 15.43 -11.36
N VAL A 194 -13.59 15.51 -10.14
CA VAL A 194 -12.80 15.57 -8.89
C VAL A 194 -13.00 14.36 -7.99
N ILE A 195 -14.17 13.69 -8.08
CA ILE A 195 -14.46 12.50 -7.28
C ILE A 195 -14.13 11.23 -8.05
N SER A 196 -13.05 10.58 -7.64
CA SER A 196 -12.60 9.32 -8.25
C SER A 196 -13.33 8.08 -7.70
N PRO A 197 -13.32 6.96 -8.44
CA PRO A 197 -13.79 5.68 -7.92
C PRO A 197 -13.11 5.27 -6.60
N SER A 198 -11.79 5.47 -6.45
CA SER A 198 -11.09 5.12 -5.20
C SER A 198 -11.61 5.88 -3.98
N MET A 199 -12.00 7.15 -4.14
CA MET A 199 -12.65 7.91 -3.07
C MET A 199 -13.99 7.32 -2.67
N CYS A 200 -14.75 6.75 -3.61
CA CYS A 200 -16.02 6.09 -3.32
C CYS A 200 -15.83 4.82 -2.49
N TYR A 201 -14.82 3.99 -2.83
CA TYR A 201 -14.47 2.82 -2.03
C TYR A 201 -13.99 3.19 -0.63
N ALA A 202 -13.12 4.21 -0.53
CA ALA A 202 -12.61 4.69 0.75
C ALA A 202 -13.73 5.21 1.65
N TYR A 203 -14.63 6.04 1.10
CA TYR A 203 -15.80 6.52 1.84
C TYR A 203 -16.65 5.35 2.32
N ALA A 204 -16.98 4.40 1.42
CA ALA A 204 -17.81 3.25 1.78
C ALA A 204 -17.19 2.40 2.89
N ALA A 205 -15.88 2.15 2.83
CA ALA A 205 -15.15 1.41 3.86
C ALA A 205 -15.22 2.13 5.22
N ILE A 206 -14.89 3.42 5.26
CA ILE A 206 -14.91 4.22 6.50
C ILE A 206 -16.35 4.30 7.07
N ALA A 207 -17.35 4.46 6.21
CA ALA A 207 -18.75 4.52 6.60
C ALA A 207 -19.25 3.22 7.26
N GLU A 208 -18.74 2.07 6.80
CA GLU A 208 -19.05 0.74 7.34
C GLU A 208 -18.09 0.28 8.46
N GLY A 209 -17.22 1.19 8.95
CA GLY A 209 -16.30 0.88 10.03
C GLY A 209 -15.20 -0.12 9.64
N ALA A 210 -14.80 -0.12 8.37
CA ALA A 210 -13.72 -0.97 7.86
C ALA A 210 -12.45 -0.12 7.61
N PRO A 211 -11.28 -0.52 8.13
CA PRO A 211 -10.02 0.12 7.78
C PRO A 211 -9.79 0.12 6.28
N PHE A 212 -9.20 1.20 5.77
CA PHE A 212 -8.89 1.34 4.35
C PHE A 212 -7.39 1.50 4.12
N VAL A 213 -6.83 0.63 3.27
CA VAL A 213 -5.42 0.63 2.88
C VAL A 213 -5.30 1.01 1.41
N MET A 214 -4.59 2.09 1.13
CA MET A 214 -4.41 2.60 -0.23
C MET A 214 -3.08 2.14 -0.83
N GLY A 215 -3.10 1.08 -1.64
CA GLY A 215 -1.90 0.44 -2.21
C GLY A 215 -1.32 1.11 -3.47
N ALA A 216 -2.00 2.10 -4.03
CA ALA A 216 -1.57 2.89 -5.21
C ALA A 216 -1.41 4.39 -4.83
N PRO A 217 -0.79 5.24 -5.68
CA PRO A 217 -0.47 6.62 -5.30
C PRO A 217 -1.65 7.62 -5.44
N ASN A 218 -2.88 7.16 -5.73
CA ASN A 218 -4.05 8.01 -5.99
C ASN A 218 -4.37 8.95 -4.82
N LEU A 219 -5.02 10.09 -5.08
CA LEU A 219 -5.38 11.05 -4.01
C LEU A 219 -6.23 10.40 -2.90
N CYS A 220 -7.38 9.80 -3.24
CA CYS A 220 -8.17 8.89 -2.41
C CYS A 220 -8.36 9.37 -0.94
N VAL A 221 -7.78 8.64 0.02
CA VAL A 221 -7.85 8.91 1.48
C VAL A 221 -6.91 10.02 1.97
N ASP A 222 -6.06 10.55 1.09
CA ASP A 222 -5.06 11.57 1.39
C ASP A 222 -5.64 12.97 1.20
N THR A 223 -6.79 13.20 1.85
CA THR A 223 -7.56 14.44 1.77
C THR A 223 -8.07 14.83 3.15
N PRO A 224 -8.14 16.13 3.48
CA PRO A 224 -8.68 16.59 4.77
C PRO A 224 -10.07 16.04 5.08
N ALA A 225 -10.96 15.95 4.09
CA ALA A 225 -12.28 15.36 4.24
C ALA A 225 -12.24 13.90 4.74
N MET A 226 -11.36 13.07 4.18
CA MET A 226 -11.21 11.67 4.58
C MET A 226 -10.53 11.52 5.94
N TRP A 227 -9.59 12.41 6.28
CA TRP A 227 -8.95 12.43 7.59
C TRP A 227 -9.95 12.77 8.70
N GLU A 228 -10.78 13.80 8.46
CA GLU A 228 -11.89 14.18 9.34
C GLU A 228 -12.85 13.00 9.53
N PHE A 229 -13.29 12.40 8.43
CA PHE A 229 -14.27 11.31 8.47
C PHE A 229 -13.75 10.05 9.16
N SER A 230 -12.50 9.68 8.88
CA SER A 230 -11.81 8.56 9.51
C SER A 230 -11.70 8.74 11.03
N LYS A 231 -11.39 9.95 11.51
CA LYS A 231 -11.40 10.28 12.95
C LYS A 231 -12.82 10.21 13.53
N GLN A 232 -13.82 10.80 12.85
CA GLN A 232 -15.21 10.77 13.29
C GLN A 232 -15.75 9.33 13.44
N LYS A 233 -15.37 8.42 12.54
CA LYS A 233 -15.79 7.02 12.54
C LYS A 233 -14.91 6.10 13.39
N ASN A 234 -13.82 6.61 13.97
CA ASN A 234 -12.80 5.83 14.67
C ASN A 234 -12.23 4.68 13.81
N VAL A 235 -11.96 4.96 12.53
CA VAL A 235 -11.45 3.98 11.56
C VAL A 235 -10.01 4.34 11.18
N PRO A 236 -9.05 3.41 11.22
CA PRO A 236 -7.70 3.67 10.73
C PRO A 236 -7.64 3.68 9.20
N ILE A 237 -6.85 4.60 8.65
CA ILE A 237 -6.54 4.69 7.22
C ILE A 237 -5.03 4.71 7.03
N SER A 238 -4.55 4.13 5.92
CA SER A 238 -3.12 4.08 5.62
C SER A 238 -2.86 4.10 4.12
N GLY A 239 -1.64 4.49 3.78
CA GLY A 239 -1.17 4.60 2.40
C GLY A 239 0.01 5.57 2.32
N LYS A 240 0.52 5.85 1.13
CA LYS A 240 0.09 5.32 -0.17
C LYS A 240 1.23 4.69 -0.95
N ASP A 241 0.85 3.85 -1.91
CA ASP A 241 1.72 3.18 -2.88
C ASP A 241 2.72 2.20 -2.23
N PHE A 242 2.55 0.89 -2.44
CA PHE A 242 3.41 -0.11 -1.76
C PHE A 242 4.90 0.10 -1.99
N LYS A 243 5.71 0.18 -0.95
CA LYS A 243 7.16 0.37 -1.08
C LYS A 243 7.88 -0.90 -1.49
N SER A 244 7.83 -1.19 -2.78
CA SER A 244 8.54 -2.29 -3.43
C SER A 244 9.71 -1.80 -4.29
N GLY A 245 10.63 -2.73 -4.59
CA GLY A 245 11.60 -2.60 -5.67
C GLY A 245 12.56 -1.42 -5.55
N GLN A 246 12.47 -0.47 -6.48
CA GLN A 246 13.43 0.64 -6.62
C GLN A 246 13.34 1.64 -5.47
N THR A 247 12.13 2.05 -5.08
CA THR A 247 11.97 3.05 -4.03
C THR A 247 12.45 2.52 -2.69
N LEU A 248 12.31 1.21 -2.43
CA LEU A 248 12.92 0.56 -1.27
C LEU A 248 14.44 0.82 -1.24
N MET A 249 15.14 0.58 -2.35
CA MET A 249 16.58 0.83 -2.45
C MET A 249 16.93 2.31 -2.20
N LYS A 250 16.13 3.26 -2.71
CA LYS A 250 16.33 4.69 -2.43
C LYS A 250 16.24 5.00 -0.94
N THR A 251 15.22 4.46 -0.26
CA THR A 251 15.01 4.66 1.18
C THR A 251 16.02 3.94 2.07
N VAL A 252 16.92 3.13 1.50
CA VAL A 252 18.06 2.51 2.19
C VAL A 252 19.34 3.28 1.91
N LEU A 253 19.59 3.63 0.65
CA LEU A 253 20.83 4.26 0.22
C LEU A 253 20.89 5.75 0.55
N ALA A 254 19.78 6.49 0.39
CA ALA A 254 19.75 7.92 0.72
C ALA A 254 20.05 8.16 2.21
N PRO A 255 19.45 7.43 3.18
CA PRO A 255 19.81 7.57 4.59
C PRO A 255 21.26 7.18 4.87
N MET A 256 21.82 6.19 4.17
CA MET A 256 23.23 5.83 4.30
C MET A 256 24.14 7.00 3.90
N PHE A 257 23.89 7.65 2.75
CA PHE A 257 24.66 8.81 2.31
C PHE A 257 24.56 9.97 3.30
N LYS A 258 23.33 10.29 3.74
CA LYS A 258 23.08 11.32 4.74
C LYS A 258 23.81 11.03 6.06
N THR A 259 23.67 9.82 6.59
CA THR A 259 24.31 9.41 7.84
C THR A 259 25.83 9.52 7.79
N ARG A 260 26.42 9.29 6.61
CA ARG A 260 27.88 9.41 6.39
C ARG A 260 28.32 10.79 5.90
N MET A 261 27.41 11.74 5.74
CA MET A 261 27.67 13.07 5.18
C MET A 261 28.37 13.02 3.83
N LEU A 262 27.93 12.10 2.96
CA LEU A 262 28.34 12.04 1.56
C LEU A 262 27.37 12.88 0.73
N GLY A 263 27.91 13.73 -0.14
CA GLY A 263 27.12 14.56 -1.04
C GLY A 263 26.67 13.80 -2.28
N VAL A 264 25.61 14.28 -2.92
CA VAL A 264 25.03 13.68 -4.13
C VAL A 264 24.90 14.77 -5.19
N ASN A 265 25.49 14.54 -6.36
CA ASN A 265 25.35 15.45 -7.51
C ASN A 265 24.14 15.06 -8.37
N GLY A 266 23.87 13.75 -8.50
CA GLY A 266 22.84 13.26 -9.39
C GLY A 266 22.34 11.87 -9.01
N TRP A 267 21.06 11.64 -9.26
CA TRP A 267 20.45 10.32 -9.11
C TRP A 267 19.51 10.06 -10.28
N PHE A 268 19.96 9.25 -11.23
CA PHE A 268 19.17 8.83 -12.36
C PHE A 268 18.56 7.46 -12.08
N SER A 269 17.25 7.32 -12.29
CA SER A 269 16.49 6.10 -12.04
C SER A 269 15.65 5.75 -13.27
N THR A 270 15.83 4.54 -13.80
CA THR A 270 14.96 3.99 -14.85
C THR A 270 14.35 2.67 -14.41
N ASN A 271 13.16 2.37 -14.95
CA ASN A 271 12.43 1.14 -14.66
C ASN A 271 11.86 0.58 -15.95
N ILE A 272 11.91 -0.74 -16.10
CA ILE A 272 11.35 -1.45 -17.25
C ILE A 272 10.44 -2.56 -16.73
N LEU A 273 9.17 -2.57 -17.15
CA LEU A 273 8.16 -3.56 -16.75
C LEU A 273 7.10 -3.77 -17.86
N GLY A 274 6.44 -4.93 -17.88
CA GLY A 274 5.55 -5.33 -18.98
C GLY A 274 4.18 -5.86 -18.56
N ASN A 275 3.84 -5.83 -17.27
CA ASN A 275 2.53 -6.21 -16.76
C ASN A 275 1.50 -5.07 -16.94
N ARG A 276 0.25 -5.30 -16.51
CA ARG A 276 -0.84 -4.32 -16.60
C ARG A 276 -0.54 -2.99 -15.90
N ASP A 277 0.25 -3.00 -14.82
CA ASP A 277 0.70 -1.76 -14.18
C ASP A 277 1.57 -0.94 -15.12
N GLY A 278 2.52 -1.58 -15.82
CA GLY A 278 3.32 -0.94 -16.85
C GLY A 278 2.50 -0.36 -18.01
N GLU A 279 1.47 -1.07 -18.46
CA GLU A 279 0.58 -0.62 -19.55
C GLU A 279 -0.23 0.62 -19.14
N VAL A 280 -0.78 0.64 -17.93
CA VAL A 280 -1.50 1.82 -17.40
C VAL A 280 -0.56 3.01 -17.22
N LEU A 281 0.67 2.77 -16.73
CA LEU A 281 1.69 3.81 -16.54
C LEU A 281 2.35 4.29 -17.83
N ASP A 282 2.05 3.69 -18.98
CA ASP A 282 2.46 4.20 -20.30
C ASP A 282 1.61 5.42 -20.73
N ASP A 283 0.48 5.66 -20.04
CA ASP A 283 -0.27 6.91 -20.17
C ASP A 283 0.38 8.03 -19.33
N PRO A 284 0.71 9.20 -19.92
CA PRO A 284 1.37 10.30 -19.20
C PRO A 284 0.60 10.82 -17.98
N ASP A 285 -0.72 10.81 -18.00
CA ASP A 285 -1.54 11.35 -16.90
C ASP A 285 -1.52 10.41 -15.69
N ASN A 286 -1.59 9.10 -15.94
CA ASN A 286 -1.42 8.06 -14.91
C ASN A 286 0.03 8.00 -14.41
N PHE A 287 1.01 8.20 -15.30
CA PHE A 287 2.42 8.24 -14.92
C PHE A 287 2.73 9.41 -13.97
N LYS A 288 2.08 10.58 -14.16
CA LYS A 288 2.36 11.77 -13.35
C LYS A 288 2.18 11.51 -11.86
N THR A 289 1.16 10.75 -11.46
CA THR A 289 0.92 10.34 -10.06
C THR A 289 2.12 9.59 -9.48
N LYS A 290 2.74 8.72 -10.29
CA LYS A 290 3.91 7.91 -9.91
C LYS A 290 5.22 8.69 -9.96
N GLU A 291 5.32 9.68 -10.84
CA GLU A 291 6.49 10.54 -10.96
C GLU A 291 6.62 11.39 -9.69
N VAL A 292 5.54 12.08 -9.28
CA VAL A 292 5.53 12.92 -8.07
C VAL A 292 5.88 12.11 -6.82
N SER A 293 5.28 10.92 -6.66
CA SER A 293 5.54 10.05 -5.51
C SER A 293 6.98 9.55 -5.40
N LYS A 294 7.71 9.46 -6.53
CA LYS A 294 9.10 8.97 -6.57
C LYS A 294 10.15 10.08 -6.44
N LEU A 295 9.81 11.31 -6.82
CA LEU A 295 10.72 12.45 -6.75
C LEU A 295 10.88 12.94 -5.31
N SER A 296 9.78 13.05 -4.56
CA SER A 296 9.79 13.60 -3.19
C SER A 296 10.55 12.77 -2.14
N VAL A 297 10.85 11.50 -2.44
CA VAL A 297 11.43 10.56 -1.47
C VAL A 297 12.82 10.99 -1.00
N ILE A 298 13.66 11.47 -1.91
CA ILE A 298 15.05 11.80 -1.54
C ILE A 298 15.17 13.20 -0.93
N ASP A 299 14.31 14.14 -1.29
CA ASP A 299 14.35 15.52 -0.76
C ASP A 299 14.07 15.53 0.74
N THR A 300 13.03 14.81 1.16
CA THR A 300 12.68 14.65 2.59
C THR A 300 13.79 13.97 3.40
N ILE A 301 14.52 13.02 2.79
CA ILE A 301 15.65 12.37 3.45
C ILE A 301 16.83 13.33 3.49
N PHE A 302 17.19 13.97 2.40
CA PHE A 302 18.41 14.77 2.32
C PHE A 302 18.32 16.12 3.03
N GLU A 303 17.13 16.70 3.20
CA GLU A 303 16.95 18.02 3.83
C GLU A 303 17.88 19.08 3.17
N PRO A 304 17.74 19.38 1.86
CA PRO A 304 18.69 20.23 1.13
C PRO A 304 18.83 21.64 1.73
N GLU A 305 17.79 22.18 2.38
CA GLU A 305 17.85 23.46 3.08
C GLU A 305 18.77 23.42 4.31
N LYS A 306 18.91 22.25 4.92
CA LYS A 306 19.75 22.02 6.11
C LYS A 306 21.18 21.63 5.73
N TYR A 307 21.36 20.98 4.59
CA TYR A 307 22.66 20.52 4.08
C TYR A 307 22.89 20.99 2.63
N PRO A 308 22.91 22.31 2.38
CA PRO A 308 22.96 22.86 1.03
C PRO A 308 24.24 22.47 0.28
N ASP A 309 25.38 22.38 0.95
CA ASP A 309 26.66 21.99 0.35
C ASP A 309 26.69 20.53 -0.14
N LEU A 310 25.81 19.67 0.39
CA LEU A 310 25.76 18.25 0.03
C LEU A 310 24.63 17.93 -0.94
N TYR A 311 23.50 18.63 -0.82
CA TYR A 311 22.25 18.26 -1.47
C TYR A 311 21.48 19.42 -2.14
N GLY A 312 21.98 20.66 -2.08
CA GLY A 312 21.27 21.83 -2.61
C GLY A 312 21.03 21.80 -4.12
N ASP A 313 21.91 21.15 -4.88
CA ASP A 313 21.90 21.11 -6.35
C ASP A 313 21.74 19.68 -6.92
N VAL A 314 21.11 18.77 -6.18
CA VAL A 314 20.93 17.37 -6.62
C VAL A 314 20.07 17.31 -7.88
N TYR A 315 20.61 16.74 -8.96
CA TYR A 315 19.81 16.45 -10.15
C TYR A 315 19.12 15.07 -10.06
N HIS A 316 17.81 15.06 -9.83
CA HIS A 316 17.01 13.83 -9.74
C HIS A 316 16.21 13.54 -11.01
N LYS A 317 16.33 12.33 -11.55
CA LYS A 317 15.61 11.93 -12.76
C LYS A 317 14.97 10.56 -12.61
N VAL A 318 13.67 10.45 -12.91
CA VAL A 318 12.93 9.18 -12.91
C VAL A 318 12.31 8.92 -14.27
N ARG A 319 12.41 7.67 -14.73
CA ARG A 319 11.76 7.12 -15.93
C ARG A 319 11.15 5.75 -15.63
N ILE A 320 10.01 5.48 -16.26
CA ILE A 320 9.36 4.18 -16.30
C ILE A 320 9.01 3.93 -17.76
N ASN A 321 9.37 2.75 -18.25
CA ASN A 321 9.21 2.38 -19.65
C ASN A 321 8.43 1.07 -19.72
N TYR A 322 7.31 1.09 -20.44
CA TYR A 322 6.57 -0.12 -20.74
C TYR A 322 7.33 -0.99 -21.75
N TYR A 323 7.60 -2.24 -21.37
CA TYR A 323 8.28 -3.22 -22.21
C TYR A 323 7.63 -4.59 -22.02
N PRO A 324 6.64 -4.94 -22.86
CA PRO A 324 5.79 -6.12 -22.70
C PRO A 324 6.53 -7.43 -22.39
N PRO A 325 7.69 -7.75 -23.03
CA PRO A 325 8.37 -9.03 -22.80
C PRO A 325 8.79 -9.28 -21.35
N ARG A 326 8.92 -8.24 -20.51
CA ARG A 326 9.30 -8.38 -19.09
C ARG A 326 8.16 -8.92 -18.22
N LYS A 327 6.90 -8.77 -18.62
CA LYS A 327 5.73 -9.09 -17.79
C LYS A 327 5.91 -8.50 -16.38
N ASP A 328 5.71 -9.29 -15.31
CA ASP A 328 5.92 -8.87 -13.91
C ASP A 328 7.40 -8.78 -13.48
N ASN A 329 8.36 -9.26 -14.30
CA ASN A 329 9.78 -9.19 -13.98
C ASN A 329 10.32 -7.77 -14.24
N LYS A 330 10.06 -6.86 -13.32
CA LYS A 330 10.57 -5.49 -13.39
C LYS A 330 12.09 -5.44 -13.24
N GLU A 331 12.73 -4.59 -14.02
CA GLU A 331 14.12 -4.19 -13.82
C GLU A 331 14.16 -2.72 -13.39
N ALA A 332 14.94 -2.42 -12.35
CA ALA A 332 15.26 -1.07 -11.93
C ALA A 332 16.76 -0.82 -12.07
N TRP A 333 17.13 0.28 -12.70
CA TRP A 333 18.52 0.71 -12.77
C TRP A 333 18.67 2.12 -12.25
N ASP A 334 19.63 2.30 -11.34
CA ASP A 334 19.97 3.58 -10.74
C ASP A 334 21.45 3.90 -10.94
N ASN A 335 21.74 5.12 -11.40
CA ASN A 335 23.07 5.74 -11.39
C ASN A 335 23.08 6.83 -10.33
N ILE A 336 24.00 6.75 -9.38
CA ILE A 336 24.08 7.68 -8.27
C ILE A 336 25.48 8.29 -8.25
N ASP A 337 25.55 9.56 -8.63
CA ASP A 337 26.77 10.35 -8.65
C ASP A 337 26.95 10.98 -7.27
N ILE A 338 27.94 10.51 -6.51
CA ILE A 338 28.22 10.95 -5.14
C ILE A 338 29.59 11.65 -5.06
N PHE A 339 29.83 12.37 -3.99
CA PHE A 339 31.15 12.90 -3.68
C PHE A 339 31.47 12.79 -2.19
N GLY A 340 32.77 12.72 -1.89
CA GLY A 340 33.27 12.56 -0.52
C GLY A 340 34.33 13.60 -0.17
N TRP A 341 35.31 13.17 0.62
CA TRP A 341 36.40 14.01 1.10
C TRP A 341 37.08 14.79 -0.05
N MET A 342 37.35 16.08 0.20
CA MET A 342 37.92 17.02 -0.80
C MET A 342 37.09 17.16 -2.09
N GLY A 343 35.80 16.79 -2.08
CA GLY A 343 34.92 16.90 -3.24
C GLY A 343 35.19 15.86 -4.33
N TYR A 344 35.94 14.79 -4.04
CA TYR A 344 36.26 13.78 -5.04
C TYR A 344 34.99 13.00 -5.45
N PRO A 345 34.68 12.93 -6.77
CA PRO A 345 33.48 12.26 -7.26
C PRO A 345 33.67 10.75 -7.29
N MET A 346 32.57 10.03 -7.06
CA MET A 346 32.44 8.59 -7.17
C MET A 346 31.06 8.24 -7.71
N GLU A 347 30.86 6.99 -8.11
CA GLU A 347 29.61 6.53 -8.67
C GLU A 347 29.17 5.21 -8.03
N ILE A 348 27.87 5.08 -7.77
CA ILE A 348 27.23 3.83 -7.38
C ILE A 348 26.20 3.48 -8.45
N LYS A 349 26.25 2.25 -8.95
CA LYS A 349 25.23 1.69 -9.83
C LYS A 349 24.46 0.59 -9.13
N VAL A 350 23.13 0.65 -9.18
CA VAL A 350 22.26 -0.41 -8.68
C VAL A 350 21.48 -0.96 -9.87
N ASN A 351 21.62 -2.26 -10.13
CA ASN A 351 20.69 -2.98 -11.00
C ASN A 351 19.88 -3.97 -10.17
N PHE A 352 18.58 -3.74 -10.06
CA PHE A 352 17.67 -4.59 -9.31
C PHE A 352 16.65 -5.25 -10.26
N LEU A 353 16.91 -6.51 -10.59
CA LEU A 353 15.97 -7.40 -11.25
C LEU A 353 15.02 -7.94 -10.18
N CYS A 354 13.79 -7.46 -10.18
CA CYS A 354 12.79 -7.75 -9.18
C CYS A 354 11.49 -8.28 -9.81
N ARG A 355 10.62 -8.81 -8.96
CA ARG A 355 9.25 -9.18 -9.32
C ARG A 355 8.32 -8.36 -8.48
N ASP A 356 7.61 -7.44 -9.11
CA ASP A 356 6.84 -6.43 -8.37
C ASP A 356 5.75 -7.06 -7.53
N SER A 357 5.01 -8.01 -8.10
CA SER A 357 3.91 -8.67 -7.38
C SER A 357 4.41 -9.55 -6.23
N ILE A 358 5.58 -10.19 -6.39
CA ILE A 358 6.20 -10.98 -5.31
C ILE A 358 6.66 -10.08 -4.15
N LEU A 359 7.18 -8.88 -4.43
CA LEU A 359 7.60 -7.93 -3.40
C LEU A 359 6.40 -7.22 -2.74
N ALA A 360 5.34 -6.93 -3.50
CA ALA A 360 4.18 -6.19 -3.00
C ALA A 360 3.18 -7.05 -2.23
N ALA A 361 3.02 -8.33 -2.59
CA ALA A 361 2.08 -9.24 -1.94
C ALA A 361 2.24 -9.35 -0.40
N PRO A 362 3.45 -9.56 0.17
CA PRO A 362 3.60 -9.61 1.62
C PRO A 362 3.36 -8.24 2.29
N ILE A 363 3.70 -7.14 1.62
CA ILE A 363 3.42 -5.77 2.10
C ILE A 363 1.91 -5.56 2.24
N ALA A 364 1.14 -5.99 1.23
CA ALA A 364 -0.31 -5.90 1.24
C ALA A 364 -0.93 -6.70 2.41
N LEU A 365 -0.44 -7.93 2.64
CA LEU A 365 -0.87 -8.75 3.78
C LEU A 365 -0.54 -8.07 5.12
N ASP A 366 0.68 -7.56 5.28
CA ASP A 366 1.11 -6.89 6.51
C ASP A 366 0.26 -5.66 6.83
N LEU A 367 -0.02 -4.83 5.82
CA LEU A 367 -0.88 -3.66 5.97
C LEU A 367 -2.31 -4.03 6.37
N VAL A 368 -2.86 -5.12 5.81
CA VAL A 368 -4.19 -5.63 6.19
C VAL A 368 -4.21 -6.06 7.65
N LEU A 369 -3.27 -6.89 8.07
CA LEU A 369 -3.21 -7.43 9.44
C LEU A 369 -2.94 -6.34 10.47
N PHE A 370 -2.05 -5.39 10.16
CA PHE A 370 -1.77 -4.26 11.05
C PHE A 370 -2.91 -3.24 11.08
N SER A 371 -3.67 -3.05 10.00
CA SER A 371 -4.86 -2.19 10.01
C SER A 371 -5.99 -2.77 10.86
N ASP A 372 -6.19 -4.09 10.81
CA ASP A 372 -7.08 -4.81 11.74
C ASP A 372 -6.61 -4.64 13.20
N LEU A 373 -5.32 -4.82 13.47
CA LEU A 373 -4.74 -4.60 14.80
C LEU A 373 -4.95 -3.17 15.29
N ALA A 374 -4.67 -2.17 14.45
CA ALA A 374 -4.83 -0.74 14.78
C ALA A 374 -6.27 -0.45 15.20
N MET A 375 -7.25 -0.94 14.44
CA MET A 375 -8.66 -0.75 14.77
C MET A 375 -9.04 -1.42 16.09
N ARG A 376 -8.56 -2.64 16.34
CA ARG A 376 -8.80 -3.35 17.60
C ARG A 376 -8.10 -2.71 18.81
N ALA A 377 -7.00 -2.01 18.59
CA ALA A 377 -6.29 -1.21 19.59
C ALA A 377 -6.92 0.19 19.82
N GLY A 378 -8.04 0.50 19.15
CA GLY A 378 -8.71 1.80 19.26
C GLY A 378 -8.02 2.94 18.52
N MET A 379 -7.08 2.64 17.62
CA MET A 379 -6.44 3.64 16.78
C MET A 379 -7.37 4.04 15.63
N CYS A 380 -7.27 5.29 15.19
CA CYS A 380 -8.02 5.84 14.07
C CYS A 380 -7.22 6.92 13.34
N GLY A 381 -7.75 7.43 12.23
CA GLY A 381 -7.04 8.42 11.43
C GLY A 381 -5.84 7.81 10.68
N ILE A 382 -4.95 8.67 10.25
CA ILE A 382 -3.73 8.30 9.52
C ILE A 382 -2.82 7.44 10.40
N GLN A 383 -2.53 6.22 9.94
CA GLN A 383 -1.62 5.29 10.62
C GLN A 383 -0.17 5.53 10.17
N THR A 384 0.45 6.62 10.64
CA THR A 384 1.82 7.02 10.22
C THR A 384 2.88 5.97 10.56
N TRP A 385 2.67 5.09 11.54
CA TRP A 385 3.59 3.98 11.83
C TRP A 385 3.65 2.93 10.71
N LEU A 386 2.68 2.90 9.80
CA LEU A 386 2.66 2.02 8.62
C LEU A 386 3.44 2.61 7.43
N SER A 387 4.06 3.78 7.58
CA SER A 387 4.92 4.41 6.57
C SER A 387 6.02 3.49 6.02
N PHE A 388 6.49 2.55 6.84
CA PHE A 388 7.46 1.52 6.46
C PHE A 388 7.10 0.79 5.16
N PHE A 389 5.81 0.60 4.93
CA PHE A 389 5.24 -0.16 3.82
C PHE A 389 4.89 0.71 2.60
N CYS A 390 5.04 2.03 2.67
CA CYS A 390 4.52 2.98 1.68
C CYS A 390 5.64 3.83 1.05
N LYS A 391 5.52 4.08 -0.26
CA LYS A 391 6.45 4.94 -1.02
C LYS A 391 6.21 6.41 -0.73
N SER A 392 4.94 6.79 -0.57
CA SER A 392 4.51 8.14 -0.21
C SER A 392 3.62 8.05 1.02
N PRO A 393 4.22 7.97 2.21
CA PRO A 393 3.47 7.86 3.44
C PRO A 393 2.54 9.05 3.63
N MET A 394 1.29 8.78 3.99
CA MET A 394 0.32 9.82 4.31
C MET A 394 0.72 10.59 5.57
N HIS A 395 0.46 11.89 5.55
CA HIS A 395 0.65 12.80 6.67
C HIS A 395 -0.41 13.92 6.59
N ASP A 396 -0.68 14.58 7.71
CA ASP A 396 -1.50 15.79 7.70
C ASP A 396 -0.65 17.04 7.33
N PHE A 397 -1.28 18.21 7.27
CA PHE A 397 -0.59 19.46 6.94
C PHE A 397 0.35 19.99 8.02
N GLU A 398 0.30 19.44 9.23
CA GLU A 398 1.15 19.86 10.36
C GLU A 398 2.46 19.06 10.42
N HIS A 399 2.51 17.91 9.74
CA HIS A 399 3.65 17.00 9.76
C HIS A 399 4.28 16.83 8.37
N GLN A 400 5.52 16.33 8.36
CA GLN A 400 6.23 15.91 7.15
C GLN A 400 6.31 14.39 7.10
N PRO A 401 6.34 13.77 5.90
CA PRO A 401 6.47 12.33 5.77
C PRO A 401 7.92 11.89 6.05
N GLU A 402 8.08 10.87 6.89
CA GLU A 402 9.36 10.19 7.11
C GLU A 402 9.56 9.13 6.01
N HIS A 403 10.69 9.15 5.31
CA HIS A 403 11.02 8.21 4.23
C HIS A 403 12.25 7.33 4.53
N ASP A 404 13.03 7.60 5.59
CA ASP A 404 14.12 6.74 6.04
C ASP A 404 13.56 5.38 6.51
N LEU A 405 13.91 4.32 5.77
CA LEU A 405 13.41 2.97 6.05
C LEU A 405 13.70 2.51 7.48
N PHE A 406 14.87 2.84 8.02
CA PHE A 406 15.31 2.40 9.34
C PHE A 406 14.60 3.18 10.44
N THR A 407 14.34 4.46 10.23
CA THR A 407 13.50 5.27 11.13
C THR A 407 12.06 4.78 11.11
N GLN A 408 11.49 4.53 9.94
CA GLN A 408 10.16 3.94 9.82
C GLN A 408 10.08 2.56 10.49
N TRP A 409 11.12 1.73 10.40
CA TRP A 409 11.15 0.45 11.10
C TRP A 409 11.14 0.60 12.63
N ARG A 410 11.86 1.60 13.16
CA ARG A 410 11.78 1.97 14.57
C ARG A 410 10.38 2.43 14.95
N MET A 411 9.71 3.22 14.10
CA MET A 411 8.31 3.64 14.33
C MET A 411 7.36 2.45 14.44
N VAL A 412 7.49 1.44 13.57
CA VAL A 412 6.71 0.19 13.65
C VAL A 412 6.93 -0.50 14.99
N LYS A 413 8.18 -0.80 15.35
CA LYS A 413 8.51 -1.48 16.61
C LYS A 413 8.07 -0.68 17.83
N GLN A 414 8.28 0.63 17.84
CA GLN A 414 7.88 1.50 18.94
C GLN A 414 6.36 1.50 19.14
N THR A 415 5.59 1.51 18.05
CA THR A 415 4.13 1.45 18.12
C THR A 415 3.66 0.13 18.70
N LEU A 416 4.22 -1.00 18.24
CA LEU A 416 3.90 -2.32 18.78
C LEU A 416 4.27 -2.46 20.27
N ARG A 417 5.42 -1.93 20.68
CA ARG A 417 5.82 -1.88 22.10
C ARG A 417 4.84 -1.06 22.94
N ASN A 418 4.45 0.12 22.45
CA ASN A 418 3.49 0.99 23.12
C ASN A 418 2.14 0.28 23.35
N MET A 419 1.67 -0.48 22.35
CA MET A 419 0.43 -1.25 22.44
C MET A 419 0.45 -2.24 23.62
N ILE A 420 1.56 -2.96 23.82
CA ILE A 420 1.69 -3.97 24.89
C ILE A 420 2.23 -3.41 26.21
N GLY A 421 2.68 -2.15 26.23
CA GLY A 421 3.23 -1.49 27.41
C GLY A 421 4.70 -1.78 27.70
N GLU A 422 5.47 -2.19 26.69
CA GLU A 422 6.92 -2.40 26.81
C GLU A 422 7.75 -1.18 26.42
N LYS A 423 9.00 -1.14 26.90
CA LYS A 423 10.01 -0.16 26.49
C LYS A 423 10.98 -0.74 25.47
N GLU A 424 11.65 0.15 24.75
CA GLU A 424 12.73 -0.25 23.86
C GLU A 424 13.92 -0.79 24.69
N PRO A 425 14.46 -1.98 24.37
CA PRO A 425 15.66 -2.50 25.02
C PRO A 425 16.87 -1.64 24.66
N ASP A 426 17.86 -1.63 25.55
CA ASP A 426 19.16 -1.04 25.25
C ASP A 426 19.85 -1.85 24.13
N TYR A 427 20.34 -1.14 23.13
CA TYR A 427 21.06 -1.71 21.98
C TYR A 427 22.38 -2.39 22.40
N LEU A 428 22.92 -2.05 23.57
CA LEU A 428 24.18 -2.58 24.11
C LEU A 428 24.01 -3.58 25.25
N ALA A 429 22.79 -3.76 25.77
CA ALA A 429 22.50 -4.68 26.87
C ALA A 429 22.30 -6.12 26.41
#